data_AF-A0A437MN65-F1
#
_entry.id   AF-A0A437MN65-F1
#
_cell.length_a   1.000
_cell.length_b   1.000
_cell.length_c   1.000
_cell.angle_alpha   90.00
_cell.angle_beta   90.00
_cell.angle_gamma   90.00
#
_symmetry.space_group_name_H-M   'P 1'
#
loop_
_entity.id
_entity.type
_entity.pdbx_description
1 polymer ?
#
loop_
_entity_poly.entity_id
_entity_poly.type
_entity_poly.pdbx_seq_one_letter_code
_entity_poly.pdbx_strand_id
1 'polypeptide(L)'
;MTSRHLMVLAAGMLLTGAARAELDFPTRPAPGTIALAMTISAATAVAARCEGQQKAGAEQMLEALQARAAEMAPEQRGYVSGYTMANFLADLMNGASREQRRAGCREALARLGHAQTSGMRRE
;
A
#
# COMPACT_ATOMS: atom_id res chain seq x y z
N MET A 1 -49.08 -0.29 -13.52
CA MET A 1 -48.33 -1.09 -12.52
C MET A 1 -47.04 -1.57 -13.16
N THR A 2 -45.96 -1.46 -12.39
CA THR A 2 -44.53 -1.57 -12.74
C THR A 2 -44.10 -2.89 -13.36
N SER A 3 -43.27 -2.85 -14.41
CA SER A 3 -42.00 -3.58 -14.38
C SER A 3 -41.01 -3.08 -15.42
N ARG A 4 -40.03 -2.30 -14.95
CA ARG A 4 -38.80 -1.93 -15.65
C ARG A 4 -37.77 -2.98 -15.30
N HIS A 5 -37.57 -3.99 -16.14
CA HIS A 5 -36.46 -4.92 -15.99
C HIS A 5 -35.57 -4.90 -17.23
N LEU A 6 -34.31 -4.57 -16.95
CA LEU A 6 -33.12 -5.08 -17.63
C LEU A 6 -32.81 -4.51 -19.02
N MET A 7 -32.32 -3.27 -19.02
CA MET A 7 -31.34 -2.81 -20.02
C MET A 7 -30.10 -2.30 -19.29
N VAL A 8 -29.24 -3.21 -18.81
CA VAL A 8 -27.83 -2.93 -18.51
C VAL A 8 -27.02 -4.19 -18.80
N LEU A 9 -26.62 -4.37 -20.05
CA LEU A 9 -25.58 -5.32 -20.45
C LEU A 9 -24.80 -4.69 -21.61
N ALA A 10 -24.19 -3.55 -21.34
CA ALA A 10 -23.30 -2.85 -22.26
C ALA A 10 -22.20 -2.12 -21.47
N ALA A 11 -21.36 -2.88 -20.76
CA ALA A 11 -20.09 -2.37 -20.21
C ALA A 11 -19.07 -3.48 -19.86
N GLY A 12 -19.28 -4.72 -20.32
CA GLY A 12 -18.43 -5.87 -19.95
C GLY A 12 -17.33 -6.24 -20.95
N MET A 13 -17.24 -5.56 -22.10
CA MET A 13 -16.40 -6.02 -23.23
C MET A 13 -15.43 -4.94 -23.76
N LEU A 14 -14.81 -4.15 -22.88
CA LEU A 14 -13.72 -3.23 -23.26
C LEU A 14 -12.49 -3.30 -22.36
N LEU A 15 -12.34 -4.33 -21.51
CA LEU A 15 -11.14 -4.51 -20.68
C LEU A 15 -10.35 -5.79 -20.98
N THR A 16 -10.76 -6.61 -21.96
CA THR A 16 -10.03 -7.83 -22.35
C THR A 16 -8.99 -7.60 -23.44
N GLY A 17 -8.52 -6.36 -23.59
CA GLY A 17 -7.66 -5.92 -24.69
C GLY A 17 -6.49 -5.05 -24.25
N ALA A 18 -5.84 -5.36 -23.13
CA ALA A 18 -4.50 -4.88 -22.83
C ALA A 18 -3.80 -5.87 -21.90
N ALA A 19 -2.60 -6.29 -22.28
CA ALA A 19 -1.64 -7.00 -21.47
C ALA A 19 -2.01 -8.44 -21.04
N ARG A 20 -2.06 -9.36 -22.02
CA ARG A 20 -1.24 -10.58 -21.89
C ARG A 20 0.21 -10.23 -22.24
N ALA A 21 0.78 -9.24 -21.53
CA ALA A 21 2.19 -9.35 -21.26
C ALA A 21 2.26 -10.54 -20.30
N GLU A 22 3.00 -11.58 -20.65
CA GLU A 22 3.57 -12.44 -19.62
C GLU A 22 4.16 -11.47 -18.60
N LEU A 23 3.46 -11.31 -17.48
CA LEU A 23 3.99 -10.66 -16.31
C LEU A 23 5.05 -11.64 -15.83
N ASP A 24 6.21 -11.55 -16.45
CA ASP A 24 7.48 -11.99 -15.89
C ASP A 24 7.75 -11.06 -14.70
N PHE A 25 6.86 -11.13 -13.71
CA PHE A 25 7.15 -10.62 -12.39
C PHE A 25 8.35 -11.44 -11.98
N PRO A 26 9.50 -10.82 -11.67
CA PRO A 26 10.58 -11.57 -11.07
C PRO A 26 9.97 -12.31 -9.89
N THR A 27 10.02 -13.65 -9.93
CA THR A 27 9.38 -14.54 -8.94
C THR A 27 9.82 -14.25 -7.51
N ARG A 28 10.89 -13.45 -7.37
CA ARG A 28 11.28 -12.81 -6.12
C ARG A 28 11.64 -11.33 -6.35
N PRO A 29 10.97 -10.38 -5.69
CA PRO A 29 11.37 -8.98 -5.69
C PRO A 29 12.77 -8.83 -5.08
N ALA A 30 13.54 -7.84 -5.55
CA ALA A 30 14.84 -7.53 -4.98
C ALA A 30 14.69 -7.15 -3.49
N PRO A 31 15.69 -7.44 -2.62
CA PRO A 31 15.63 -7.12 -1.20
C PRO A 31 15.28 -5.64 -0.92
N GLY A 32 15.82 -4.71 -1.72
CA GLY A 32 15.50 -3.28 -1.62
C GLY A 32 14.05 -2.94 -1.97
N THR A 33 13.44 -3.68 -2.92
CA THR A 33 12.02 -3.53 -3.27
C THR A 33 11.11 -3.96 -2.13
N ILE A 34 11.44 -5.06 -1.45
CA ILE A 34 10.68 -5.54 -0.28
C ILE A 34 10.79 -4.52 0.86
N ALA A 35 12.00 -4.09 1.19
CA ALA A 35 12.23 -3.14 2.28
C ALA A 35 11.49 -1.81 2.04
N LEU A 36 11.53 -1.31 0.80
CA LEU A 36 10.80 -0.10 0.44
C LEU A 36 9.28 -0.29 0.57
N ALA A 37 8.73 -1.39 0.04
CA ALA A 37 7.31 -1.70 0.14
C ALA A 37 6.83 -1.82 1.60
N MET A 38 7.61 -2.49 2.44
CA MET A 38 7.32 -2.60 3.88
C MET A 38 7.33 -1.24 4.57
N THR A 39 8.30 -0.39 4.25
CA THR A 39 8.43 0.94 4.87
C THR A 39 7.31 1.86 4.44
N ILE A 40 6.95 1.88 3.14
CA ILE A 40 5.82 2.65 2.62
C ILE A 40 4.53 2.19 3.30
N SER A 41 4.26 0.88 3.32
CA SER A 41 3.07 0.32 3.96
C SER A 41 2.95 0.72 5.44
N ALA A 42 4.04 0.61 6.19
CA ALA A 42 4.05 0.99 7.60
C ALA A 42 3.85 2.50 7.80
N ALA A 43 4.47 3.35 6.97
CA ALA A 43 4.28 4.79 7.02
C ALA A 43 2.84 5.19 6.65
N THR A 44 2.22 4.54 5.67
CA THR A 44 0.79 4.74 5.34
C THR A 44 -0.11 4.37 6.52
N ALA A 45 0.19 3.29 7.23
CA ALA A 45 -0.55 2.91 8.42
C ALA A 45 -0.43 3.96 9.56
N VAL A 46 0.75 4.55 9.75
CA VAL A 46 0.96 5.65 10.72
C VAL A 46 0.16 6.88 10.30
N ALA A 47 0.23 7.30 9.02
CA ALA A 47 -0.49 8.46 8.52
C ALA A 47 -2.02 8.31 8.63
N ALA A 48 -2.54 7.09 8.48
CA ALA A 48 -3.97 6.79 8.59
C ALA A 48 -4.47 6.69 10.04
N ARG A 49 -3.64 6.25 10.99
CA ARG A 49 -4.07 5.90 12.35
C ARG A 49 -3.62 6.87 13.43
N CYS A 50 -2.54 7.62 13.19
CA CYS A 50 -1.99 8.58 14.13
C CYS A 50 -2.49 10.01 13.83
N GLU A 51 -2.30 10.90 14.80
CA GLU A 51 -2.62 12.33 14.70
C GLU A 51 -1.40 13.17 15.10
N GLY A 52 -1.42 14.47 14.81
CA GLY A 52 -0.37 15.41 15.19
C GLY A 52 0.98 15.12 14.54
N GLN A 53 2.06 15.27 15.30
CA GLN A 53 3.44 15.18 14.81
C GLN A 53 3.77 13.82 14.16
N GLN A 54 3.23 12.72 14.68
CA GLN A 54 3.50 11.39 14.12
C GLN A 54 2.90 11.21 12.73
N LYS A 55 1.70 11.77 12.51
CA LYS A 55 1.07 11.80 11.19
C LYS A 55 1.89 12.66 10.22
N ALA A 56 2.24 13.88 10.62
CA ALA A 56 3.01 14.80 9.77
C ALA A 56 4.37 14.21 9.37
N GLY A 57 5.09 13.57 10.30
CA GLY A 57 6.35 12.89 10.01
C GLY A 57 6.20 11.71 9.05
N ALA A 58 5.11 10.94 9.17
CA ALA A 58 4.80 9.85 8.25
C ALA A 58 4.44 10.36 6.85
N GLU A 59 3.67 11.46 6.74
CA GLU A 59 3.33 12.08 5.45
C GLU A 59 4.58 12.58 4.73
N GLN A 60 5.47 13.30 5.43
CA GLN A 60 6.75 13.73 4.86
C GLN A 60 7.62 12.55 4.41
N MET A 61 7.66 11.48 5.20
CA MET A 61 8.39 10.27 4.83
C MET A 61 7.80 9.61 3.58
N LEU A 62 6.47 9.57 3.47
CA LEU A 62 5.79 8.99 2.30
C LEU A 62 6.14 9.73 1.01
N GLU A 63 6.25 11.05 1.03
CA GLU A 63 6.68 11.82 -0.15
C GLU A 63 8.07 11.36 -0.65
N ALA A 64 9.05 11.25 0.24
CA ALA A 64 10.39 10.80 -0.10
C ALA A 64 10.42 9.34 -0.59
N LEU A 65 9.66 8.45 0.06
CA LEU A 65 9.60 7.04 -0.32
C LEU A 65 8.88 6.83 -1.66
N GLN A 66 7.84 7.62 -1.95
CA GLN A 66 7.13 7.60 -3.23
C GLN A 66 8.02 8.09 -4.36
N ALA A 67 8.83 9.14 -4.14
CA ALA A 67 9.83 9.58 -5.11
C ALA A 67 10.83 8.45 -5.42
N ARG A 68 11.37 7.77 -4.40
CA ARG A 68 12.26 6.61 -4.59
C ARG A 68 11.56 5.47 -5.34
N ALA A 69 10.29 5.21 -5.04
CA ALA A 69 9.51 4.20 -5.77
C ALA A 69 9.33 4.58 -7.25
N ALA A 70 9.16 5.87 -7.57
CA ALA A 70 8.96 6.33 -8.94
C ALA A 70 10.17 6.05 -9.86
N GLU A 71 11.38 6.07 -9.30
CA GLU A 71 12.65 5.78 -9.97
C GLU A 71 12.89 4.28 -10.23
N MET A 72 12.08 3.40 -9.64
CA MET A 72 12.25 1.96 -9.82
C MET A 72 11.77 1.47 -11.19
N ALA A 73 12.25 0.29 -11.58
CA ALA A 73 11.75 -0.42 -12.75
C ALA A 73 10.23 -0.70 -12.64
N PRO A 74 9.48 -0.70 -13.75
CA PRO A 74 8.02 -0.86 -13.74
C PRO A 74 7.50 -2.06 -12.94
N GLU A 75 8.18 -3.20 -13.02
CA GLU A 75 7.83 -4.44 -12.34
C GLU A 75 7.97 -4.30 -10.81
N GLN A 76 9.03 -3.62 -10.37
CA GLN A 76 9.29 -3.34 -8.96
C GLN A 76 8.27 -2.34 -8.40
N ARG A 77 7.88 -1.32 -9.18
CA ARG A 77 6.81 -0.39 -8.82
C ARG A 77 5.48 -1.11 -8.66
N GLY A 78 5.18 -2.03 -9.56
CA GLY A 78 4.00 -2.90 -9.47
C GLY A 78 3.97 -3.69 -8.17
N TYR A 79 5.10 -4.28 -7.78
CA TYR A 79 5.22 -4.98 -6.49
C TYR A 79 4.99 -4.04 -5.29
N VAL A 80 5.66 -2.89 -5.25
CA VAL A 80 5.54 -1.91 -4.15
C VAL A 80 4.10 -1.45 -3.99
N SER A 81 3.43 -1.11 -5.09
CA SER A 81 2.03 -0.70 -5.10
C SER A 81 1.10 -1.80 -4.62
N GLY A 82 1.24 -3.02 -5.17
CA GLY A 82 0.43 -4.17 -4.77
C GLY A 82 0.57 -4.54 -3.30
N TYR A 83 1.81 -4.57 -2.80
CA TYR A 83 2.10 -4.84 -1.38
C TYR A 83 1.51 -3.77 -0.46
N THR A 84 1.69 -2.49 -0.80
CA THR A 84 1.20 -1.37 0.00
C THR A 84 -0.33 -1.38 0.08
N MET A 85 -1.00 -1.58 -1.06
CA MET A 85 -2.46 -1.64 -1.13
C MET A 85 -3.02 -2.80 -0.31
N ALA A 86 -2.45 -4.00 -0.43
CA ALA A 86 -2.92 -5.17 0.31
C ALA A 86 -2.88 -4.95 1.84
N ASN A 87 -1.80 -4.35 2.34
CA ASN A 87 -1.66 -4.04 3.76
C ASN A 87 -2.55 -2.89 4.21
N PHE A 88 -2.72 -1.85 3.38
CA PHE A 88 -3.62 -0.75 3.69
C PHE A 88 -5.08 -1.21 3.82
N LEU A 89 -5.54 -2.07 2.92
CA LEU A 89 -6.89 -2.67 3.00
C LEU A 89 -7.05 -3.53 4.26
N ALA A 90 -6.04 -4.33 4.60
CA ALA A 90 -6.04 -5.09 5.86
C ALA A 90 -6.12 -4.16 7.08
N ASP A 91 -5.46 -3.01 7.03
CA ASP A 91 -5.44 -2.05 8.12
C ASP A 91 -6.76 -1.26 8.26
N LEU A 92 -7.49 -1.00 7.18
CA LEU A 92 -8.80 -0.35 7.19
C LEU A 92 -9.90 -1.20 7.82
N MET A 93 -9.84 -2.52 7.67
CA MET A 93 -10.83 -3.44 8.25
C MET A 93 -10.80 -3.51 9.79
N ASN A 94 -9.80 -2.89 10.43
CA ASN A 94 -9.45 -3.11 11.83
C ASN A 94 -9.77 -1.96 12.80
N GLY A 95 -10.51 -0.88 12.44
CA GLY A 95 -10.75 0.18 13.42
C GLY A 95 -11.92 1.14 13.21
N ALA A 96 -12.82 1.21 14.20
CA ALA A 96 -13.88 2.21 14.30
C ALA A 96 -13.91 3.00 15.64
N SER A 97 -13.33 2.49 16.74
CA SER A 97 -13.38 3.16 18.06
C SER A 97 -12.12 3.99 18.41
N ARG A 98 -12.23 4.97 19.33
CA ARG A 98 -11.09 5.80 19.77
C ARG A 98 -9.96 5.00 20.43
N GLU A 99 -10.30 3.99 21.22
CA GLU A 99 -9.35 3.06 21.84
C GLU A 99 -8.57 2.28 20.77
N GLN A 100 -9.28 1.76 19.76
CA GLN A 100 -8.71 1.05 18.62
C GLN A 100 -7.78 1.95 17.80
N ARG A 101 -8.12 3.23 17.61
CA ARG A 101 -7.22 4.18 16.90
C ARG A 101 -5.89 4.36 17.65
N ARG A 102 -5.92 4.50 18.98
CA ARG A 102 -4.68 4.63 19.79
C ARG A 102 -3.84 3.37 19.78
N ALA A 103 -4.48 2.20 19.90
CA ALA A 103 -3.79 0.90 19.77
C ALA A 103 -3.18 0.74 18.37
N GLY A 104 -3.95 1.05 17.33
CA GLY A 104 -3.54 0.97 15.94
C GLY A 104 -2.39 1.94 15.59
N CYS A 105 -2.36 3.13 16.17
CA CYS A 105 -1.24 4.06 16.01
C CYS A 105 0.06 3.51 16.63
N ARG A 106 0.00 2.98 17.86
CA ARG A 106 1.18 2.36 18.51
C ARG A 106 1.71 1.18 17.71
N GLU A 107 0.81 0.34 17.21
CA GLU A 107 1.19 -0.79 16.38
C GLU A 107 1.81 -0.34 15.05
N ALA A 108 1.23 0.65 14.39
CA ALA A 108 1.77 1.20 13.14
C ALA A 108 3.18 1.79 13.33
N LEU A 109 3.41 2.52 14.44
CA LEU A 109 4.73 3.05 14.77
C LEU A 109 5.75 1.94 15.03
N ALA A 110 5.36 0.87 15.74
CA ALA A 110 6.23 -0.29 15.96
C ALA A 110 6.60 -0.99 14.65
N ARG A 111 5.61 -1.19 13.76
CA ARG A 111 5.83 -1.76 12.41
C ARG A 111 6.80 -0.89 11.59
N LEU A 112 6.66 0.43 11.66
CA LEU A 112 7.56 1.37 10.97
C LEU A 112 8.99 1.28 11.50
N GLY A 113 9.18 1.26 12.82
CA GLY A 113 10.50 1.08 13.43
C GLY A 113 11.16 -0.25 13.04
N HIS A 114 10.39 -1.34 12.96
CA HIS A 114 10.88 -2.63 12.46
C HIS A 114 11.25 -2.60 10.97
N ALA A 115 10.44 -1.94 10.13
CA ALA A 115 10.72 -1.81 8.70
C ALA A 115 12.03 -1.04 8.45
N GLN A 116 12.23 0.08 9.17
CA GLN A 116 13.44 0.92 9.04
C GLN A 116 14.71 0.18 9.52
N THR A 117 14.64 -0.51 10.66
CA THR A 117 15.79 -1.27 11.19
C THR A 117 16.13 -2.50 10.36
N SER A 118 15.14 -3.13 9.73
CA SER A 118 15.35 -4.27 8.83
C SER A 118 15.91 -3.86 7.47
N GLY A 119 15.58 -2.65 7.00
CA GLY A 119 16.16 -2.05 5.79
C GLY A 119 17.64 -1.69 5.95
N MET A 120 18.02 -1.06 7.08
CA MET A 120 19.39 -0.60 7.32
C MET A 120 20.44 -1.71 7.49
N ARG A 121 20.07 -2.95 7.81
CA ARG A 121 21.05 -4.06 7.97
C ARG A 121 21.39 -4.79 6.67
N ARG A 122 20.76 -4.42 5.54
CA ARG A 122 20.87 -5.16 4.27
C ARG A 122 21.46 -4.33 3.11
N GLU A 123 21.85 -3.09 3.37
CA GLU A 123 22.66 -2.24 2.47
C GLU A 123 24.13 -2.30 2.92
#